data_AF-A0A937NL49-F1
#
_entry.id   AF-A0A937NL49-F1
#
_cell.length_a   1.000
_cell.length_b   1.000
_cell.length_c   1.000
_cell.angle_alpha   90.00
_cell.angle_beta   90.00
_cell.angle_gamma   90.00
#
_symmetry.space_group_name_H-M   'P 1'
#
loop_
_entity.id
_entity.type
_entity.pdbx_description
1 polymer ?
#
loop_
_entity_poly.entity_id
_entity_poly.type
_entity_poly.pdbx_seq_one_letter_code
_entity_poly.pdbx_strand_id
1 'polypeptide(L)'
;MDKSVFRRFPDGFVLPDTPTKKFRLPEGEVQVGQELFTGAGALGQGYIMIGEDLRFAGSMVKAEFVQAWQEAGNTGTAHVPEDDKVCQQVLDAYQQYREEIQEDILRWARSRTADERLQMRVISLLWGYIGEYVQSQTSSNSRFSIVAA
;
A
#
# COMPACT_ATOMS: atom_id res chain seq x y z
N MET A 1 -14.71 13.51 -10.11
CA MET A 1 -13.80 13.18 -9.00
C MET A 1 -12.52 12.68 -9.62
N ASP A 2 -11.38 13.28 -9.26
CA ASP A 2 -10.07 12.85 -9.76
C ASP A 2 -9.71 11.49 -9.16
N LYS A 3 -9.27 10.58 -10.02
CA LYS A 3 -8.95 9.18 -9.71
C LYS A 3 -7.61 9.05 -8.97
N SER A 4 -6.78 10.09 -9.02
CA SER A 4 -5.48 10.17 -8.35
C SER A 4 -5.58 10.26 -6.82
N VAL A 5 -6.72 10.73 -6.30
CA VAL A 5 -6.96 10.92 -4.87
C VAL A 5 -6.97 9.56 -4.16
N PHE A 6 -7.61 8.54 -4.72
CA PHE A 6 -7.85 7.25 -4.06
C PHE A 6 -6.61 6.36 -3.82
N ARG A 7 -5.39 6.82 -4.14
CA ARG A 7 -4.25 5.91 -4.27
C ARG A 7 -2.89 6.37 -3.82
N ARG A 8 -2.72 7.62 -3.43
CA ARG A 8 -1.44 7.96 -2.84
C ARG A 8 -1.54 7.58 -1.38
N PHE A 9 -0.67 6.68 -0.94
CA PHE A 9 -0.08 6.87 0.38
C PHE A 9 0.46 8.30 0.33
N PRO A 10 -0.22 9.29 0.93
CA PRO A 10 -0.03 10.65 0.48
C PRO A 10 1.43 11.03 0.70
N ASP A 11 2.07 11.66 -0.29
CA ASP A 11 3.50 11.96 -0.28
C ASP A 11 3.95 12.74 0.99
N GLY A 12 2.99 13.30 1.75
CA GLY A 12 3.19 14.01 3.02
C GLY A 12 2.85 13.24 4.30
N PHE A 13 2.63 11.92 4.27
CA PHE A 13 2.36 11.16 5.49
C PHE A 13 3.62 10.97 6.34
N VAL A 14 4.75 10.74 5.69
CA VAL A 14 6.06 10.88 6.33
C VAL A 14 6.47 12.35 6.18
N LEU A 15 6.61 13.07 7.30
CA LEU A 15 7.02 14.47 7.27
C LEU A 15 8.40 14.60 6.59
N PRO A 16 8.67 15.65 5.79
CA PRO A 16 9.92 15.82 5.04
C PRO A 16 11.20 15.70 5.88
N ASP A 17 11.12 16.08 7.15
CA ASP A 17 12.25 16.10 8.09
C ASP A 17 12.37 14.81 8.93
N THR A 18 11.53 13.81 8.68
CA THR A 18 11.60 12.53 9.39
C THR A 18 12.82 11.73 8.93
N PRO A 19 13.68 11.27 9.85
CA PRO A 19 14.73 10.33 9.50
C PRO A 19 14.15 9.06 8.89
N THR A 20 14.58 8.73 7.67
CA THR A 20 14.13 7.53 6.94
C THR A 20 15.30 6.71 6.45
N LYS A 21 15.10 5.39 6.45
CA LYS A 21 15.99 4.44 5.79
C LYS A 21 15.40 4.03 4.44
N LYS A 22 16.23 4.07 3.41
CA LYS A 22 15.86 3.58 2.08
C LYS A 22 15.70 2.06 2.11
N PHE A 23 14.53 1.59 1.74
CA PHE A 23 14.21 0.18 1.61
C PHE A 23 13.82 -0.09 0.15
N ARG A 24 14.71 -0.76 -0.60
CA ARG A 24 14.45 -1.07 -2.01
C ARG A 24 13.55 -2.29 -2.12
N LEU A 25 12.38 -2.14 -2.71
CA LEU A 25 11.45 -3.24 -2.95
C LEU A 25 11.68 -3.77 -4.37
N PRO A 26 12.01 -5.07 -4.55
CA PRO A 26 11.95 -5.70 -5.87
C PRO A 26 10.49 -5.77 -6.36
N GLU A 27 10.30 -6.02 -7.65
CA GLU A 27 8.97 -6.26 -8.20
C GLU A 27 8.40 -7.58 -7.65
N GLY A 28 7.16 -7.56 -7.16
CA GLY A 28 6.48 -8.72 -6.56
C GLY A 28 5.61 -8.30 -5.38
N GLU A 29 4.67 -9.14 -4.94
CA GLU A 29 3.82 -8.85 -3.76
C GLU A 29 4.59 -9.02 -2.45
N VAL A 30 4.48 -8.04 -1.53
CA VAL A 30 5.04 -8.12 -0.18
C VAL A 30 4.11 -8.93 0.70
N GLN A 31 4.66 -9.99 1.31
CA GLN A 31 4.04 -10.75 2.38
C GLN A 31 4.74 -10.45 3.70
N VAL A 32 3.98 -9.96 4.67
CA VAL A 32 4.43 -9.78 6.05
C VAL A 32 3.93 -10.98 6.85
N GLY A 33 4.85 -11.72 7.48
CA GLY A 33 4.45 -12.78 8.40
C GLY A 33 4.63 -12.33 9.84
N GLN A 34 3.63 -12.63 10.68
CA GLN A 34 3.85 -12.76 12.13
C GLN A 34 4.76 -13.97 12.43
N GLU A 35 4.69 -14.98 11.56
CA GLU A 35 5.61 -16.12 11.45
C GLU A 35 5.72 -16.47 9.95
N LEU A 36 6.80 -16.06 9.29
CA LEU A 36 7.08 -16.55 7.94
C LEU A 36 7.69 -17.95 8.06
N PHE A 37 6.95 -18.97 7.64
CA PHE A 37 7.46 -20.34 7.58
C PHE A 37 8.26 -20.52 6.30
N THR A 38 9.58 -20.58 6.43
CA THR A 38 10.46 -21.03 5.35
C THR A 38 10.72 -22.52 5.51
N GLY A 39 11.21 -23.18 4.45
CA GLY A 39 11.67 -24.58 4.54
C GLY A 39 12.76 -24.82 5.59
N ALA A 40 13.33 -23.76 6.17
CA ALA A 40 14.34 -23.78 7.23
C ALA A 40 13.80 -23.45 8.64
N GLY A 41 12.50 -23.19 8.80
CA GLY A 41 11.87 -22.89 10.09
C GLY A 41 11.05 -21.58 10.11
N ALA A 42 10.47 -21.28 11.28
CA ALA A 42 9.73 -20.04 11.52
C ALA A 42 10.70 -18.86 11.67
N LEU A 43 10.48 -17.81 10.87
CA LEU A 43 11.21 -16.56 10.99
C LEU A 43 10.50 -15.64 11.98
N GLY A 44 11.29 -14.89 12.75
CA GLY A 44 10.78 -13.94 13.73
C GLY A 44 10.04 -12.75 13.11
N GLN A 45 9.41 -11.93 13.96
CA GLN A 45 8.67 -10.74 13.54
C GLN A 45 9.56 -9.71 12.82
N GLY A 46 8.98 -8.98 11.86
CA GLY A 46 9.67 -7.91 11.12
C GLY A 46 10.43 -8.37 9.87
N TYR A 47 10.28 -9.63 9.48
CA TYR A 47 10.69 -10.10 8.15
C TYR A 47 9.56 -9.90 7.14
N ILE A 48 9.95 -9.57 5.91
CA ILE A 48 9.07 -9.49 4.76
C ILE A 48 9.58 -10.40 3.66
N MET A 49 8.67 -10.99 2.91
CA MET A 49 8.96 -11.82 1.74
C MET A 49 8.38 -11.17 0.50
N ILE A 50 9.18 -11.06 -0.57
CA ILE A 50 8.79 -10.43 -1.83
C ILE A 50 9.15 -11.39 -2.97
N GLY A 51 8.16 -12.15 -3.46
CA GLY A 51 8.44 -13.31 -4.30
C GLY A 51 9.27 -14.35 -3.52
N GLU A 52 10.51 -14.57 -3.96
CA GLU A 52 11.48 -15.45 -3.29
C GLU A 52 12.50 -14.68 -2.41
N ASP A 53 12.46 -13.35 -2.40
CA ASP A 53 13.40 -12.51 -1.66
C ASP A 53 12.90 -12.26 -0.23
N LEU A 54 13.64 -12.78 0.76
CA LEU A 54 13.37 -12.59 2.18
C LEU A 54 14.25 -11.49 2.77
N ARG A 55 13.64 -10.48 3.38
CA ARG A 55 14.37 -9.35 3.98
C ARG A 55 13.87 -8.99 5.37
N PHE A 56 14.78 -8.48 6.20
CA PHE A 56 14.44 -7.95 7.51
C PHE A 56 14.19 -6.45 7.44
N ALA A 57 12.99 -6.02 7.81
CA ALA A 57 12.56 -4.61 7.83
C ALA A 57 12.96 -3.88 9.13
N GLY A 58 13.44 -4.61 10.14
CA GLY A 58 13.86 -4.06 11.44
C GLY A 58 12.86 -4.31 12.56
N SER A 59 11.56 -4.22 12.27
CA SER A 59 10.46 -4.47 13.21
C SER A 59 9.18 -4.85 12.45
N MET A 60 8.19 -5.37 13.16
CA MET A 60 6.88 -5.71 12.59
C MET A 60 6.18 -4.47 12.01
N VAL A 61 6.19 -3.36 12.74
CA VAL A 61 5.52 -2.12 12.31
C VAL A 61 6.15 -1.57 11.02
N LYS A 62 7.48 -1.67 10.88
CA LYS A 62 8.18 -1.30 9.64
C LYS A 62 7.84 -2.23 8.48
N ALA A 63 7.66 -3.52 8.75
CA ALA A 63 7.22 -4.49 7.75
C ALA A 63 5.80 -4.16 7.25
N GLU A 64 4.88 -3.88 8.16
CA GLU A 64 3.50 -3.46 7.85
C GLU A 64 3.47 -2.13 7.08
N PHE A 65 4.32 -1.16 7.44
CA PHE A 65 4.48 0.09 6.69
C PHE A 65 4.87 -0.17 5.24
N VAL A 66 5.87 -1.03 5.03
CA VAL A 66 6.36 -1.38 3.69
C VAL A 66 5.26 -2.07 2.87
N GLN A 67 4.50 -2.96 3.49
CA GLN A 67 3.36 -3.61 2.85
C GLN A 67 2.29 -2.60 2.45
N ALA A 68 1.83 -1.75 3.38
CA ALA A 68 0.81 -0.74 3.12
C ALA A 68 1.25 0.25 2.01
N TRP A 69 2.53 0.63 2.01
CA TRP A 69 3.11 1.47 0.97
C TRP A 69 3.02 0.83 -0.41
N GLN A 70 3.29 -0.47 -0.52
CA GLN A 70 3.22 -1.20 -1.78
C GLN A 70 1.77 -1.52 -2.20
N GLU A 71 0.90 -1.87 -1.25
CA GLU A 71 -0.54 -2.08 -1.49
C GLU A 71 -1.22 -0.81 -2.01
N ALA A 72 -0.72 0.37 -1.62
CA ALA A 72 -1.12 1.65 -2.22
C ALA A 72 -0.70 1.81 -3.70
N GLY A 73 0.07 0.85 -4.24
CA GLY A 73 0.52 0.83 -5.64
C GLY A 73 1.85 1.55 -5.87
N ASN A 74 2.57 1.92 -4.82
CA ASN A 74 3.91 2.47 -4.95
C ASN A 74 4.92 1.35 -5.25
N THR A 75 5.89 1.63 -6.12
CA THR A 75 6.96 0.69 -6.49
C THR A 75 8.33 1.36 -6.38
N GLY A 76 9.38 0.56 -6.18
CA GLY A 76 10.76 1.06 -6.10
C GLY A 76 11.27 1.22 -4.66
N THR A 77 11.79 2.40 -4.33
CA THR A 77 12.43 2.62 -3.02
C THR A 77 11.46 3.24 -2.04
N ALA A 78 11.08 2.48 -1.01
CA ALA A 78 10.30 2.99 0.12
C ALA A 78 11.22 3.75 1.08
N HIS A 79 10.75 4.89 1.57
CA HIS A 79 11.41 5.68 2.60
C HIS A 79 10.76 5.36 3.95
N VAL A 80 11.31 4.36 4.65
CA VAL A 80 10.72 3.85 5.89
C VAL A 80 11.25 4.67 7.07
N PRO A 81 10.39 5.27 7.91
CA PRO A 81 10.84 5.96 9.12
C PRO A 81 11.70 5.07 10.02
N GLU A 82 12.73 5.66 10.64
CA GLU A 82 13.60 4.91 11.55
C GLU A 82 12.92 4.63 12.91
N ASP A 83 11.98 5.46 13.33
CA ASP A 83 11.18 5.30 14.55
C ASP A 83 9.89 4.53 14.26
N ASP A 84 9.69 3.42 14.97
CA ASP A 84 8.50 2.58 14.88
C ASP A 84 7.21 3.36 15.24
N LYS A 85 7.29 4.34 16.14
CA LYS A 85 6.12 5.19 16.47
C LYS A 85 5.65 6.01 15.28
N VAL A 86 6.58 6.51 14.47
CA VAL A 86 6.24 7.27 13.27
C VAL A 86 5.66 6.34 12.22
N CYS A 87 6.20 5.13 12.06
CA CYS A 87 5.58 4.11 11.21
C CYS A 87 4.13 3.82 11.63
N GLN A 88 3.87 3.64 12.92
CA GLN A 88 2.52 3.40 13.44
C GLN A 88 1.58 4.58 13.19
N GLN A 89 2.01 5.81 13.50
CA GLN A 89 1.20 7.01 13.25
C GLN A 89 0.78 7.14 11.78
N VAL A 90 1.71 6.83 10.88
CA VAL A 90 1.47 6.87 9.45
C VAL A 90 0.49 5.78 9.02
N LEU A 91 0.65 4.56 9.55
CA LEU A 91 -0.28 3.45 9.30
C LEU A 91 -1.69 3.78 9.79
N ASP A 92 -1.82 4.33 11.00
CA ASP A 92 -3.10 4.73 11.58
C ASP A 92 -3.78 5.81 10.74
N ALA A 93 -3.02 6.84 10.34
CA ALA A 93 -3.53 7.89 9.45
C ALA A 93 -3.99 7.31 8.10
N TYR A 94 -3.29 6.30 7.58
CA TYR A 94 -3.60 5.71 6.28
C TYR A 94 -4.87 4.87 6.38
N GLN A 95 -5.04 4.15 7.48
CA GLN A 95 -6.26 3.41 7.76
C GLN A 95 -7.47 4.35 7.88
N GLN A 96 -7.33 5.46 8.60
CA GLN A 96 -8.38 6.48 8.70
C GLN A 96 -8.75 7.03 7.31
N TYR A 97 -7.75 7.35 6.49
CA TYR A 97 -7.98 7.84 5.13
C TYR A 97 -8.77 6.85 4.26
N ARG A 98 -8.48 5.55 4.38
CA ARG A 98 -9.22 4.50 3.66
C ARG A 98 -10.67 4.41 4.11
N GLU A 99 -10.93 4.55 5.42
CA GLU A 99 -12.27 4.56 5.98
C GLU A 99 -13.08 5.76 5.47
N GLU A 100 -12.48 6.95 5.48
CA GLU A 100 -13.11 8.17 4.94
C GLU A 100 -13.48 8.03 3.46
N ILE A 101 -12.56 7.47 2.64
CA ILE A 101 -12.84 7.15 1.24
C ILE A 101 -14.02 6.18 1.10
N GLN A 102 -14.03 5.13 1.90
CA GLN A 102 -15.08 4.12 1.84
C GLN A 102 -16.44 4.71 2.19
N GLU A 103 -16.50 5.57 3.20
CA GLU A 103 -17.71 6.31 3.57
C GLU A 103 -18.18 7.24 2.45
N ASP A 104 -17.27 7.96 1.80
CA ASP A 104 -17.59 8.84 0.69
C ASP A 104 -18.13 8.07 -0.53
N ILE A 105 -17.55 6.92 -0.85
CA ILE A 105 -18.04 6.02 -1.91
C ILE A 105 -19.45 5.51 -1.57
N LEU A 106 -19.67 5.06 -0.33
CA LEU A 106 -20.97 4.59 0.15
C LEU A 106 -22.02 5.72 0.09
N ARG A 107 -21.66 6.92 0.57
CA ARG A 107 -22.51 8.11 0.53
C ARG A 107 -22.88 8.45 -0.91
N TRP A 108 -21.92 8.39 -1.82
CA TRP A 108 -22.16 8.63 -3.24
C TRP A 108 -23.09 7.58 -3.86
N ALA A 109 -22.87 6.29 -3.58
CA ALA A 109 -23.73 5.22 -4.09
C ALA A 109 -25.18 5.37 -3.60
N ARG A 110 -25.38 5.68 -2.30
CA ARG A 110 -26.69 5.96 -1.70
C ARG A 110 -27.38 7.17 -2.33
N SER A 111 -26.62 8.19 -2.73
CA SER A 111 -27.18 9.38 -3.42
C SER A 111 -27.71 9.07 -4.82
N ARG A 112 -27.31 7.95 -5.43
CA ARG A 112 -27.67 7.58 -6.81
C ARG A 112 -28.80 6.58 -6.90
N THR A 113 -28.98 5.72 -5.90
CA THR A 113 -30.04 4.72 -5.87
C THR A 113 -30.36 4.28 -4.45
N ALA A 114 -31.63 4.01 -4.17
CA ALA A 114 -32.08 3.44 -2.90
C ALA A 114 -32.03 1.89 -2.88
N ASP A 115 -31.81 1.24 -4.03
CA ASP A 115 -31.67 -0.22 -4.12
C ASP A 115 -30.28 -0.66 -3.65
N GLU A 116 -30.23 -1.37 -2.52
CA GLU A 116 -29.01 -1.88 -1.89
C GLU A 116 -28.18 -2.79 -2.82
N ARG A 117 -28.84 -3.61 -3.66
CA ARG A 117 -28.12 -4.48 -4.60
C ARG A 117 -27.40 -3.67 -5.67
N LEU A 118 -28.03 -2.60 -6.15
CA LEU A 118 -27.41 -1.68 -7.10
C LEU A 118 -26.31 -0.85 -6.45
N GLN A 119 -26.49 -0.40 -5.20
CA GLN A 119 -25.42 0.28 -4.44
C GLN A 119 -24.18 -0.61 -4.34
N MET A 120 -24.33 -1.87 -3.91
CA MET A 120 -23.21 -2.80 -3.79
C MET A 120 -22.54 -3.08 -5.14
N ARG A 121 -23.32 -3.17 -6.22
CA ARG A 121 -22.78 -3.35 -7.57
C ARG A 121 -21.99 -2.13 -8.05
N VAL A 122 -22.47 -0.92 -7.78
CA VAL A 122 -21.76 0.33 -8.07
C VAL A 122 -20.46 0.44 -7.29
N ILE A 123 -20.47 0.12 -6.00
CA ILE A 123 -19.29 0.12 -5.14
C ILE A 123 -18.25 -0.90 -5.65
N SER A 124 -18.69 -2.12 -5.99
CA SER A 124 -17.82 -3.15 -6.54
C SER A 124 -17.18 -2.74 -7.87
N LEU A 125 -17.95 -2.12 -8.77
CA LEU A 125 -17.43 -1.60 -10.03
C LEU A 125 -16.45 -0.44 -9.83
N LEU A 126 -16.72 0.46 -8.89
CA LEU A 126 -15.80 1.55 -8.55
C LEU A 126 -14.48 1.01 -7.99
N TRP A 127 -14.53 0.04 -7.07
CA TRP A 127 -13.32 -0.61 -6.56
C TRP A 127 -12.57 -1.38 -7.65
N GLY A 128 -13.27 -2.09 -8.54
CA GLY A 128 -12.66 -2.73 -9.70
C GLY A 128 -11.94 -1.74 -10.60
N TYR A 129 -12.58 -0.61 -10.91
CA TYR A 129 -11.98 0.47 -11.68
C TYR A 129 -10.77 1.12 -10.97
N ILE A 130 -10.87 1.30 -9.65
CA ILE A 130 -9.78 1.73 -8.77
C ILE A 130 -8.74 0.62 -8.58
N GLY A 131 -8.97 -0.64 -8.98
CA GLY A 131 -7.94 -1.68 -9.03
C GLY A 131 -7.18 -1.69 -10.36
N GLU A 132 -7.92 -1.72 -11.48
CA GLU A 132 -7.37 -1.80 -12.84
C GLU A 132 -6.50 -0.58 -13.21
N TYR A 133 -6.89 0.61 -12.76
CA TYR A 133 -6.06 1.80 -12.96
C TYR A 133 -4.69 1.68 -12.22
N VAL A 134 -4.52 0.76 -11.23
CA VAL A 134 -3.28 0.64 -10.39
C VAL A 134 -2.29 -0.09 -11.24
N GLN A 135 -2.75 -1.24 -11.71
CA GLN A 135 -1.98 -2.18 -12.51
C GLN A 135 -1.51 -1.53 -13.81
N SER A 136 -2.31 -0.65 -14.42
CA SER A 136 -1.90 0.07 -15.63
C SER A 136 -0.84 1.15 -15.39
N GLN A 137 -0.84 1.82 -14.23
CA GLN A 137 0.18 2.84 -13.90
C GLN A 137 1.50 2.20 -13.44
N THR A 138 1.45 1.12 -12.65
CA THR A 138 2.65 0.36 -12.27
C THR A 138 3.31 -0.27 -13.50
N SER A 139 2.52 -0.87 -14.40
CA SER A 139 3.03 -1.44 -15.66
C SER A 139 3.60 -0.39 -16.62
N SER A 140 3.08 0.85 -16.58
CA SER A 140 3.61 1.96 -17.40
C SER A 140 4.95 2.45 -16.86
N ASN A 141 5.13 2.53 -15.53
CA ASN A 141 6.39 2.97 -14.93
C ASN A 141 7.52 1.91 -15.04
N SER A 142 7.20 0.61 -15.04
CA SER A 142 8.20 -0.45 -15.29
C SER A 142 8.78 -0.40 -16.72
N ARG A 143 8.09 0.22 -17.69
CA ARG A 143 8.60 0.37 -19.07
C ARG A 143 9.59 1.51 -19.26
N PHE A 144 9.75 2.42 -18.30
CA PHE A 144 10.65 3.58 -18.42
C PHE A 144 11.98 3.44 -17.66
N SER A 145 12.29 2.28 -17.05
CA SER A 145 13.58 2.06 -16.35
C SER A 145 14.60 1.24 -17.14
N ILE A 146 14.35 0.94 -18.41
CA ILE A 146 15.38 0.46 -19.33
C ILE A 146 15.73 1.64 -20.24
N VAL A 147 17.02 1.96 -20.33
CA VAL A 147 17.65 3.11 -20.99
C VAL A 147 17.89 4.32 -20.07
N ALA A 148 18.95 4.21 -19.26
CA ALA A 148 20.01 5.23 -19.26
C ALA A 148 21.34 4.52 -19.03
N ALA A 149 22.28 4.80 -19.94
CA ALA A 149 23.59 4.17 -20.12
C ALA A 149 24.59 4.46 -19.00
#